data_AF-A0A7X7LD58-F1
#
_entry.id   AF-A0A7X7LD58-F1
#
_cell.length_a   1.000
_cell.length_b   1.000
_cell.length_c   1.000
_cell.angle_alpha   90.00
_cell.angle_beta   90.00
_cell.angle_gamma   90.00
#
_symmetry.space_group_name_H-M   'P 1'
#
loop_
_entity.id
_entity.type
_entity.pdbx_description
1 polymer ?
#
loop_
_entity_poly.entity_id
_entity_poly.type
_entity_poly.pdbx_seq_one_letter_code
_entity_poly.pdbx_strand_id
1 'polypeptide(L)'
;MTLIDPRASSHFLPLLPDVIGRAFKPDLLEYPFVRAARRWGFSFVQAEVSAVDFSARLIVAGACRIAYDFAVLAAGATTSFFGRDDLRSAVFTLDSVDEARRLAQAVDTGAHEHFVIVGGGYTGIEAATSIRRRSARLRRVPGIHIIDVADGILGSLPECFRRYALANLGRMGIEALPKRSLERIEGDAAVLSCGTRYDHACVVWVTGRETPRLIASLPVAKDRQGRLIVDGHLRVNERCFAAGDAAHVGHAGRPLRMSVQFSLSQGVHAARSILRARAGRPP
;
A
#
# COMPACT_ATOMS: atom_id res chain seq x y z
N MET A 1 -25.81 3.33 -7.60
CA MET A 1 -24.37 3.54 -7.34
C MET A 1 -23.60 2.44 -8.05
N THR A 2 -22.48 2.77 -8.69
CA THR A 2 -21.63 1.79 -9.37
C THR A 2 -20.24 1.81 -8.72
N LEU A 3 -19.73 0.65 -8.34
CA LEU A 3 -18.34 0.46 -7.90
C LEU A 3 -17.56 -0.17 -9.06
N ILE A 4 -16.38 0.39 -9.34
CA ILE A 4 -15.46 -0.11 -10.35
C ILE A 4 -14.16 -0.45 -9.65
N ASP A 5 -13.70 -1.68 -9.77
CA ASP A 5 -12.41 -2.13 -9.22
C ASP A 5 -11.84 -3.25 -10.11
N PRO A 6 -10.52 -3.29 -10.39
CA PRO A 6 -9.93 -4.40 -11.13
C PRO A 6 -10.00 -5.73 -10.37
N ARG A 7 -10.07 -5.72 -9.03
CA ARG A 7 -10.14 -6.92 -8.19
C ARG A 7 -11.57 -7.37 -7.97
N ALA A 8 -11.77 -8.67 -7.78
CA ALA A 8 -13.08 -9.25 -7.47
C ALA A 8 -13.50 -9.06 -5.99
N SER A 9 -12.56 -8.70 -5.12
CA SER A 9 -12.74 -8.58 -3.67
C SER A 9 -12.02 -7.37 -3.09
N SER A 10 -12.57 -6.82 -2.02
CA SER A 10 -11.88 -5.84 -1.17
C SER A 10 -10.92 -6.57 -0.23
N HIS A 11 -9.72 -6.03 -0.04
CA HIS A 11 -8.70 -6.61 0.83
C HIS A 11 -8.47 -5.73 2.08
N PHE A 12 -8.41 -6.34 3.26
CA PHE A 12 -7.97 -5.67 4.48
C PHE A 12 -6.44 -5.70 4.60
N LEU A 13 -5.79 -4.79 3.86
CA LEU A 13 -4.33 -4.68 3.75
C LEU A 13 -3.55 -4.55 5.08
N PRO A 14 -4.08 -3.94 6.17
CA PRO A 14 -3.32 -3.81 7.41
C PRO A 14 -2.90 -5.13 8.07
N LEU A 15 -3.52 -6.26 7.71
CA LEU A 15 -3.19 -7.58 8.27
C LEU A 15 -2.38 -8.47 7.33
N LEU A 16 -1.86 -7.94 6.22
CA LEU A 16 -0.98 -8.72 5.33
C LEU A 16 0.25 -9.32 6.04
N PRO A 17 0.93 -8.62 6.99
CA PRO A 17 2.00 -9.24 7.75
C PRO A 17 1.58 -10.49 8.55
N ASP A 18 0.34 -10.52 9.06
CA ASP A 18 -0.17 -11.66 9.83
C ASP A 18 -0.44 -12.90 8.96
N VAL A 19 -0.67 -12.74 7.64
CA VAL A 19 -0.70 -13.86 6.69
C VAL A 19 0.65 -14.58 6.69
N ILE A 20 1.74 -13.82 6.74
CA ILE A 20 3.11 -14.36 6.81
C ILE A 20 3.34 -14.96 8.20
N GLY A 21 3.18 -14.14 9.25
CA GLY A 21 3.68 -14.42 10.59
C GLY A 21 2.76 -15.23 11.49
N ARG A 22 1.46 -15.34 11.21
CA ARG A 22 0.47 -16.00 12.10
C ARG A 22 -0.33 -17.13 11.46
N ALA A 23 0.01 -17.51 10.22
CA ALA A 23 -0.80 -18.47 9.45
C ALA A 23 -2.28 -18.06 9.41
N PHE A 24 -2.53 -16.76 9.34
CA PHE A 24 -3.88 -16.20 9.28
C PHE A 24 -4.53 -16.66 7.98
N LYS A 25 -5.78 -17.16 8.05
CA LYS A 25 -6.51 -17.60 6.86
C LYS A 25 -6.74 -16.39 5.95
N PRO A 26 -6.14 -16.35 4.75
CA PRO A 26 -6.13 -15.10 3.99
C PRO A 26 -7.54 -14.73 3.46
N ASP A 27 -8.43 -15.71 3.33
CA ASP A 27 -9.85 -15.51 2.99
C ASP A 27 -10.60 -14.62 3.98
N LEU A 28 -10.11 -14.49 5.22
CA LEU A 28 -10.67 -13.58 6.23
C LEU A 28 -10.30 -12.11 5.97
N LEU A 29 -9.31 -11.85 5.10
CA LEU A 29 -8.92 -10.51 4.68
C LEU A 29 -9.66 -10.07 3.42
N GLU A 30 -10.40 -10.96 2.77
CA GLU A 30 -11.05 -10.71 1.50
C GLU A 30 -12.57 -10.61 1.69
N TYR A 31 -13.18 -9.62 1.07
CA TYR A 31 -14.64 -9.49 1.00
C TYR A 31 -15.08 -9.32 -0.46
N PRO A 32 -15.70 -10.35 -1.08
CA PRO A 32 -16.08 -10.32 -2.50
C PRO A 32 -17.03 -9.15 -2.83
N PHE A 33 -16.72 -8.37 -3.86
CA PHE A 33 -17.53 -7.22 -4.25
C PHE A 33 -18.90 -7.63 -4.79
N VAL A 34 -19.03 -8.81 -5.40
CA VAL A 34 -20.35 -9.35 -5.80
C VAL A 34 -21.24 -9.60 -4.57
N ARG A 35 -20.65 -10.08 -3.46
CA ARG A 35 -21.37 -10.25 -2.18
C ARG A 35 -21.71 -8.90 -1.56
N ALA A 36 -20.78 -7.95 -1.59
CA ALA A 36 -20.98 -6.57 -1.16
C ALA A 36 -22.13 -5.88 -1.92
N ALA A 37 -22.14 -6.00 -3.25
CA ALA A 37 -23.13 -5.47 -4.15
C ALA A 37 -24.54 -5.97 -3.82
N ARG A 38 -24.70 -7.29 -3.64
CA ARG A 38 -25.98 -7.89 -3.24
C ARG A 38 -26.44 -7.41 -1.86
N ARG A 39 -25.51 -7.27 -0.91
CA ARG A 39 -25.83 -6.86 0.47
C ARG A 39 -26.23 -5.38 0.58
N TRP A 40 -25.54 -4.50 -0.15
CA TRP A 40 -25.67 -3.05 0.00
C TRP A 40 -26.37 -2.35 -1.17
N GLY A 41 -26.77 -3.09 -2.21
CA GLY A 41 -27.60 -2.57 -3.30
C GLY A 41 -26.86 -1.64 -4.27
N PHE A 42 -25.67 -2.06 -4.74
CA PHE A 42 -24.93 -1.33 -5.78
C PHE A 42 -24.54 -2.23 -6.95
N SER A 43 -24.24 -1.64 -8.11
CA SER A 43 -23.72 -2.36 -9.28
C SER A 43 -22.20 -2.46 -9.22
N PHE A 44 -21.65 -3.66 -9.44
CA PHE A 44 -20.20 -3.87 -9.47
C PHE A 44 -19.73 -4.12 -10.90
N VAL A 45 -18.68 -3.39 -11.31
CA VAL A 45 -17.98 -3.59 -12.58
C VAL A 45 -16.54 -3.98 -12.26
N GLN A 46 -16.19 -5.23 -12.53
CA GLN A 46 -14.81 -5.68 -12.38
C GLN A 46 -13.99 -5.26 -13.60
N ALA A 47 -13.34 -4.12 -13.52
CA ALA A 47 -12.52 -3.57 -14.60
C ALA A 47 -11.49 -2.58 -14.08
N GLU A 48 -10.36 -2.49 -14.77
CA GLU A 48 -9.40 -1.40 -14.56
C GLU A 48 -9.91 -0.12 -15.23
N VAL A 49 -9.90 0.99 -14.47
CA VAL A 49 -10.23 2.31 -14.99
C VAL A 49 -9.02 2.87 -15.74
N SER A 50 -9.21 3.22 -17.00
CA SER A 50 -8.13 3.76 -17.85
C SER A 50 -8.21 5.27 -18.04
N ALA A 51 -9.40 5.87 -17.90
CA ALA A 51 -9.58 7.31 -18.04
C ALA A 51 -10.78 7.83 -17.24
N VAL A 52 -10.68 9.09 -16.83
CA VAL A 52 -11.78 9.89 -16.28
C VAL A 52 -11.87 11.19 -17.05
N ASP A 53 -12.98 11.40 -17.75
CA ASP A 53 -13.30 12.63 -18.46
C ASP A 53 -14.23 13.48 -17.59
N PHE A 54 -13.69 14.54 -17.00
CA PHE A 54 -14.44 15.44 -16.13
C PHE A 54 -15.48 16.27 -16.90
N SER A 55 -15.20 16.60 -18.16
CA SER A 55 -16.08 17.44 -18.99
C SER A 55 -17.29 16.65 -19.47
N ALA A 56 -17.05 15.45 -20.00
CA ALA A 56 -18.11 14.53 -20.43
C ALA A 56 -18.80 13.80 -19.27
N ARG A 57 -18.25 13.91 -18.05
CA ARG A 57 -18.67 13.18 -16.85
C ARG A 57 -18.72 11.67 -17.10
N LEU A 58 -17.61 11.14 -17.60
CA LEU A 58 -17.50 9.75 -18.03
C LEU A 58 -16.27 9.08 -17.42
N ILE A 59 -16.45 7.85 -16.96
CA ILE A 59 -15.35 6.95 -16.57
C ILE A 59 -15.24 5.84 -17.61
N VAL A 60 -14.03 5.60 -18.11
CA VAL A 60 -13.72 4.51 -19.02
C VAL A 60 -13.06 3.39 -18.23
N ALA A 61 -13.65 2.20 -18.25
CA ALA A 61 -13.14 1.04 -17.53
C ALA A 61 -13.30 -0.22 -18.38
N GLY A 62 -12.20 -0.85 -18.78
CA GLY A 62 -12.21 -1.90 -19.80
C GLY A 62 -12.97 -1.46 -21.06
N ALA A 63 -13.98 -2.23 -21.48
CA ALA A 63 -14.85 -1.90 -22.61
C ALA A 63 -16.04 -0.99 -22.24
N CYS A 64 -16.21 -0.65 -20.96
CA CYS A 64 -17.36 0.11 -20.47
C CYS A 64 -17.08 1.62 -20.47
N ARG A 65 -18.10 2.40 -20.86
CA ARG A 65 -18.16 3.85 -20.72
C ARG A 65 -19.29 4.18 -19.75
N ILE A 66 -18.97 4.68 -18.57
CA ILE A 66 -19.91 4.85 -17.45
C ILE A 66 -20.07 6.33 -17.18
N ALA A 67 -21.26 6.88 -17.46
CA ALA A 67 -21.59 8.25 -17.11
C ALA A 67 -21.81 8.38 -15.60
N TYR A 68 -21.49 9.56 -15.03
CA TYR A 68 -21.71 9.82 -13.60
C TYR A 68 -22.31 11.20 -13.35
N ASP A 69 -23.17 11.29 -12.34
CA ASP A 69 -23.59 12.57 -11.75
C ASP A 69 -22.58 13.03 -10.70
N PHE A 70 -22.06 12.07 -9.92
CA PHE A 70 -21.01 12.26 -8.94
C PHE A 70 -20.06 11.07 -8.96
N ALA A 71 -18.76 11.31 -8.77
CA ALA A 71 -17.73 10.28 -8.70
C ALA A 71 -16.86 10.42 -7.45
N VAL A 72 -16.38 9.30 -6.91
CA VAL A 72 -15.36 9.25 -5.85
C VAL A 72 -14.15 8.48 -6.39
N LEU A 73 -13.01 9.14 -6.47
CA LEU A 73 -11.72 8.56 -6.83
C LEU A 73 -11.05 8.02 -5.56
N ALA A 74 -11.14 6.70 -5.36
CA ALA A 74 -10.58 5.99 -4.20
C ALA A 74 -9.59 4.90 -4.62
N ALA A 75 -8.75 5.19 -5.62
CA ALA A 75 -7.82 4.23 -6.23
C ALA A 75 -6.64 3.81 -5.34
N GLY A 76 -6.55 4.36 -4.11
CA GLY A 76 -5.48 4.06 -3.17
C GLY A 76 -4.11 4.56 -3.63
N ALA A 77 -3.07 3.83 -3.22
CA ALA A 77 -1.68 4.03 -3.61
C ALA A 77 -1.07 2.71 -4.10
N THR A 78 0.00 2.83 -4.88
CA THR A 78 0.83 1.72 -5.34
C THR A 78 2.24 1.84 -4.77
N THR A 79 2.99 0.74 -4.80
CA THR A 79 4.40 0.73 -4.40
C THR A 79 5.25 1.43 -5.45
N SER A 80 6.02 2.43 -4.98
CA SER A 80 6.99 3.14 -5.80
C SER A 80 8.32 2.40 -5.79
N PHE A 81 8.93 2.29 -6.96
CA PHE A 81 10.27 1.72 -7.12
C PHE A 81 11.33 2.82 -7.32
N PHE A 82 10.96 4.11 -7.19
CA PHE A 82 11.87 5.24 -7.34
C PHE A 82 12.71 5.21 -8.64
N GLY A 83 12.08 4.82 -9.75
CA GLY A 83 12.73 4.65 -11.05
C GLY A 83 13.44 3.31 -11.26
N ARG A 84 13.39 2.39 -10.28
CA ARG A 84 13.96 1.04 -10.34
C ARG A 84 12.92 -0.03 -10.66
N ASP A 85 12.08 0.23 -11.67
CA ASP A 85 11.08 -0.74 -12.12
C ASP A 85 11.71 -2.05 -12.65
N ASP A 86 13.01 -2.05 -12.97
CA ASP A 86 13.82 -3.23 -13.28
C ASP A 86 13.78 -4.28 -12.15
N LEU A 87 13.64 -3.84 -10.90
CA LEU A 87 13.63 -4.73 -9.74
C LEU A 87 12.26 -5.37 -9.48
N ARG A 88 11.18 -4.87 -10.09
CA ARG A 88 9.80 -5.23 -9.74
C ARG A 88 9.51 -6.73 -9.85
N SER A 89 10.10 -7.41 -10.84
CA SER A 89 9.93 -8.86 -11.03
C SER A 89 10.81 -9.71 -10.12
N ALA A 90 11.85 -9.12 -9.53
CA ALA A 90 12.86 -9.81 -8.73
C ALA A 90 12.66 -9.67 -7.21
N VAL A 91 11.64 -8.91 -6.78
CA VAL A 91 11.36 -8.66 -5.36
C VAL A 91 9.94 -9.07 -4.99
N PHE A 92 9.75 -9.38 -3.71
CA PHE A 92 8.42 -9.46 -3.11
C PHE A 92 7.95 -8.07 -2.68
N THR A 93 6.69 -7.78 -2.89
CA THR A 93 5.99 -6.62 -2.31
C THR A 93 4.97 -7.10 -1.27
N LEU A 94 4.25 -6.17 -0.65
CA LEU A 94 3.16 -6.49 0.29
C LEU A 94 1.93 -5.61 0.02
N ASP A 95 1.46 -5.62 -1.23
CA ASP A 95 0.32 -4.83 -1.71
C ASP A 95 -0.99 -5.63 -1.81
N SER A 96 -0.90 -6.96 -1.68
CA SER A 96 -2.03 -7.86 -1.83
C SER A 96 -1.92 -9.11 -0.95
N VAL A 97 -3.05 -9.77 -0.75
CA VAL A 97 -3.14 -11.04 -0.04
C VAL A 97 -2.31 -12.13 -0.74
N ASP A 98 -2.33 -12.15 -2.07
CA ASP A 98 -1.55 -13.12 -2.86
C ASP A 98 -0.04 -12.89 -2.77
N GLU A 99 0.41 -11.64 -2.71
CA GLU A 99 1.82 -11.34 -2.44
C GLU A 99 2.24 -11.78 -1.03
N ALA A 100 1.39 -11.53 -0.02
CA ALA A 100 1.65 -12.02 1.33
C ALA A 100 1.70 -13.56 1.41
N ARG A 101 0.80 -14.25 0.69
CA ARG A 101 0.81 -15.71 0.53
C ARG A 101 2.12 -16.20 -0.13
N ARG A 102 2.52 -15.58 -1.24
CA ARG A 102 3.77 -15.94 -1.96
C ARG A 102 5.01 -15.73 -1.09
N LEU A 103 5.07 -14.64 -0.34
CA LEU A 103 6.17 -14.40 0.59
C LEU A 103 6.18 -15.43 1.74
N ALA A 104 5.02 -15.80 2.28
CA ALA A 104 4.92 -16.85 3.28
C ALA A 104 5.44 -18.21 2.75
N GLN A 105 5.11 -18.54 1.49
CA GLN A 105 5.61 -19.74 0.81
C GLN A 105 7.13 -19.68 0.59
N ALA A 106 7.68 -18.54 0.20
CA ALA A 106 9.14 -18.36 0.06
C ALA A 106 9.87 -18.58 1.39
N VAL A 107 9.28 -18.19 2.52
CA VAL A 107 9.82 -18.51 3.85
C VAL A 107 9.69 -20.01 4.18
N ASP A 108 8.62 -20.66 3.74
CA ASP A 108 8.39 -22.10 3.96
C ASP A 108 9.35 -22.99 3.17
N THR A 109 9.79 -22.58 1.99
CA THR A 109 10.74 -23.37 1.21
C THR A 109 12.06 -23.51 1.95
N GLY A 110 12.51 -22.43 2.61
CA GLY A 110 13.81 -22.37 3.28
C GLY A 110 14.99 -22.33 2.30
N ALA A 111 14.71 -22.00 1.04
CA ALA A 111 15.74 -21.82 0.02
C ALA A 111 16.58 -20.55 0.22
N HIS A 112 16.12 -19.64 1.09
CA HIS A 112 16.78 -18.35 1.33
C HIS A 112 17.50 -18.35 2.67
N GLU A 113 18.79 -18.02 2.64
CA GLU A 113 19.61 -17.82 3.84
C GLU A 113 19.40 -16.43 4.44
N HIS A 114 19.05 -15.46 3.60
CA HIS A 114 18.85 -14.06 3.98
C HIS A 114 17.51 -13.50 3.49
N PHE A 115 16.90 -12.65 4.31
CA PHE A 115 15.78 -11.80 3.93
C PHE A 115 16.20 -10.33 4.04
N VAL A 116 16.19 -9.61 2.91
CA VAL A 116 16.53 -8.19 2.85
C VAL A 116 15.25 -7.38 2.68
N ILE A 117 14.85 -6.68 3.74
CA ILE A 117 13.64 -5.87 3.79
C ILE A 117 13.99 -4.43 3.43
N VAL A 118 13.56 -3.96 2.27
CA VAL A 118 13.78 -2.60 1.80
C VAL A 118 12.66 -1.70 2.33
N GLY A 119 12.98 -0.93 3.37
CA GLY A 119 12.07 -0.02 4.05
C GLY A 119 12.05 -0.23 5.56
N GLY A 120 12.49 0.77 6.32
CA GLY A 120 12.45 0.84 7.77
C GLY A 120 11.17 1.44 8.35
N GLY A 121 10.09 1.53 7.56
CA GLY A 121 8.77 1.96 8.00
C GLY A 121 7.98 0.86 8.73
N TYR A 122 6.74 1.17 9.11
CA TYR A 122 5.84 0.23 9.83
C TYR A 122 5.76 -1.14 9.12
N THR A 123 5.43 -1.13 7.81
CA THR A 123 5.29 -2.35 7.01
C THR A 123 6.56 -3.19 6.98
N GLY A 124 7.75 -2.57 6.92
CA GLY A 124 9.01 -3.29 6.94
C GLY A 124 9.32 -3.94 8.27
N ILE A 125 9.05 -3.25 9.38
CA ILE A 125 9.19 -3.83 10.73
C ILE A 125 8.23 -5.02 10.89
N GLU A 126 6.97 -4.87 10.47
CA GLU A 126 5.96 -5.93 10.56
C GLU A 126 6.31 -7.13 9.66
N ALA A 127 6.79 -6.89 8.43
CA ALA A 127 7.24 -7.96 7.54
C ALA A 127 8.44 -8.73 8.12
N ALA A 128 9.48 -8.02 8.57
CA ALA A 128 10.68 -8.64 9.15
C ALA A 128 10.36 -9.51 10.37
N THR A 129 9.56 -8.98 11.29
CA THR A 129 9.16 -9.70 12.51
C THR A 129 8.24 -10.87 12.21
N SER A 130 7.39 -10.76 11.17
CA SER A 130 6.52 -11.84 10.71
C SER A 130 7.31 -12.97 10.06
N ILE A 131 8.30 -12.64 9.22
CA ILE A 131 9.24 -13.61 8.64
C ILE A 131 9.97 -14.34 9.77
N ARG A 132 10.58 -13.61 10.72
CA ARG A 132 11.26 -14.21 11.88
C ARG A 132 10.36 -15.18 12.66
N ARG A 133 9.13 -14.77 12.95
CA ARG A 133 8.14 -15.61 13.67
C ARG A 133 7.84 -16.88 12.89
N ARG A 134 7.65 -16.78 11.58
CA ARG A 134 7.38 -17.93 10.72
C ARG A 134 8.60 -18.87 10.64
N SER A 135 9.79 -18.34 10.37
CA SER A 135 11.04 -19.12 10.33
C SER A 135 11.29 -19.85 11.64
N ALA A 136 11.04 -19.22 12.79
CA ALA A 136 11.18 -19.86 14.10
C ALA A 136 10.24 -21.06 14.28
N ARG A 137 8.99 -21.00 13.80
CA ARG A 137 8.07 -22.16 13.82
C ARG A 137 8.57 -23.31 12.95
N LEU A 138 9.26 -22.99 11.86
CA LEU A 138 9.91 -23.96 10.97
C LEU A 138 11.28 -24.41 11.50
N ARG A 139 11.69 -23.97 12.70
CA ARG A 139 13.01 -24.23 13.31
C ARG A 139 14.18 -23.77 12.43
N ARG A 140 14.01 -22.66 11.71
CA ARG A 140 15.01 -22.03 10.85
C ARG A 140 15.40 -20.66 11.39
N VAL A 141 16.64 -20.25 11.10
CA VAL A 141 17.22 -19.00 11.60
C VAL A 141 17.92 -18.25 10.47
N PRO A 142 17.20 -17.79 9.42
CA PRO A 142 17.82 -17.00 8.36
C PRO A 142 18.30 -15.64 8.92
N GLY A 143 19.24 -15.02 8.21
CA GLY A 143 19.58 -13.62 8.38
C GLY A 143 18.39 -12.74 7.96
N ILE A 144 18.07 -11.71 8.73
CA ILE A 144 16.98 -10.79 8.41
C ILE A 144 17.50 -9.37 8.61
N HIS A 145 17.55 -8.61 7.52
CA HIS A 145 18.18 -7.29 7.46
C HIS A 145 17.18 -6.28 6.93
N ILE A 146 16.87 -5.25 7.72
CA ILE A 146 16.03 -4.12 7.31
C ILE A 146 16.96 -3.01 6.87
N ILE A 147 16.87 -2.61 5.60
CA ILE A 147 17.64 -1.50 5.06
C ILE A 147 16.72 -0.29 4.83
N ASP A 148 17.25 0.90 5.07
CA ASP A 148 16.58 2.16 4.72
C ASP A 148 17.62 3.22 4.37
N VAL A 149 17.29 4.10 3.43
CA VAL A 149 18.14 5.25 3.07
C VAL A 149 18.16 6.31 4.18
N ALA A 150 17.12 6.34 5.01
CA ALA A 150 17.02 7.25 6.15
C ALA A 150 18.05 6.93 7.24
N ASP A 151 18.25 7.90 8.14
CA ASP A 151 19.17 7.81 9.28
C ASP A 151 18.75 6.77 10.35
N GLY A 152 17.55 6.20 10.23
CA GLY A 152 17.05 5.17 11.14
C GLY A 152 15.68 4.65 10.71
N ILE A 153 15.15 3.72 11.49
CA ILE A 153 13.81 3.16 11.28
C ILE A 153 12.72 4.02 11.93
N LEU A 154 11.47 3.83 11.47
CA LEU A 154 10.26 4.43 12.02
C LEU A 154 10.40 5.95 12.24
N GLY A 155 10.99 6.67 11.29
CA GLY A 155 11.35 8.09 11.44
C GLY A 155 10.18 9.06 11.73
N SER A 156 8.94 8.62 11.59
CA SER A 156 7.75 9.38 12.01
C SER A 156 7.44 9.30 13.51
N LEU A 157 8.07 8.37 14.23
CA LEU A 157 7.85 8.16 15.66
C LEU A 157 8.87 8.90 16.52
N PRO A 158 8.48 9.30 17.74
CA PRO A 158 9.41 9.77 18.76
C PRO A 158 10.56 8.79 19.04
N GLU A 159 11.70 9.33 19.44
CA GLU A 159 12.94 8.56 19.64
C GLU A 159 12.80 7.40 20.63
N CYS A 160 12.01 7.56 21.69
CA CYS A 160 11.77 6.49 22.66
C CYS A 160 11.15 5.24 22.02
N PHE A 161 10.21 5.40 21.09
CA PHE A 161 9.60 4.28 20.36
C PHE A 161 10.56 3.65 19.37
N ARG A 162 11.39 4.47 18.70
CA ARG A 162 12.42 3.98 17.77
C ARG A 162 13.45 3.12 18.50
N ARG A 163 13.95 3.58 19.66
CA ARG A 163 14.85 2.82 20.54
C ARG A 163 14.21 1.52 21.04
N TYR A 164 12.94 1.58 21.45
CA TYR A 164 12.21 0.39 21.86
C TYR A 164 12.11 -0.63 20.71
N ALA A 165 11.76 -0.20 19.50
CA ALA A 165 11.68 -1.06 18.33
C ALA A 165 13.04 -1.71 18.01
N LEU A 166 14.12 -0.94 17.95
CA LEU A 166 15.47 -1.45 17.72
C LEU A 166 15.90 -2.50 18.74
N ALA A 167 15.64 -2.26 20.04
CA ALA A 167 15.96 -3.22 21.09
C ALA A 167 15.19 -4.55 20.92
N ASN A 168 13.93 -4.50 20.49
CA ASN A 168 13.14 -5.71 20.22
C ASN A 168 13.60 -6.44 18.96
N LEU A 169 13.93 -5.71 17.88
CA LEU A 169 14.49 -6.29 16.66
C LEU A 169 15.81 -7.02 16.96
N GLY A 170 16.70 -6.40 17.74
CA GLY A 170 17.96 -7.02 18.18
C GLY A 170 17.73 -8.31 18.96
N ARG A 171 16.79 -8.34 19.92
CA ARG A 171 16.40 -9.58 20.64
C ARG A 171 15.85 -10.67 19.73
N MET A 172 15.26 -10.29 18.60
CA MET A 172 14.76 -11.21 17.58
C MET A 172 15.83 -11.63 16.56
N GLY A 173 17.07 -11.16 16.69
CA GLY A 173 18.12 -11.41 15.68
C GLY A 173 17.78 -10.80 14.32
N ILE A 174 17.14 -9.62 14.32
CA ILE A 174 16.85 -8.84 13.12
C ILE A 174 17.74 -7.60 13.16
N GLU A 175 18.48 -7.37 12.08
CA GLU A 175 19.39 -6.24 11.95
C GLU A 175 18.71 -5.07 11.24
N ALA A 176 18.82 -3.87 11.80
CA ALA A 176 18.41 -2.64 11.14
C ALA A 176 19.66 -1.89 10.66
N LEU A 177 19.76 -1.67 9.36
CA LEU A 177 20.90 -1.11 8.65
C LEU A 177 20.48 0.21 7.96
N PRO A 178 20.36 1.32 8.71
CA PRO A 178 20.04 2.62 8.12
C PRO A 178 21.18 3.14 7.25
N LYS A 179 20.89 4.17 6.44
CA LYS A 179 21.83 4.73 5.45
C LYS A 179 22.35 3.67 4.47
N ARG A 180 21.48 2.73 4.09
CA ARG A 180 21.76 1.65 3.12
C ARG A 180 20.58 1.51 2.16
N SER A 181 20.88 1.34 0.88
CA SER A 181 19.89 0.98 -0.13
C SER A 181 20.27 -0.34 -0.80
N LEU A 182 19.27 -0.98 -1.42
CA LEU A 182 19.50 -2.05 -2.36
C LEU A 182 20.08 -1.44 -3.64
N GLU A 183 21.28 -1.84 -4.01
CA GLU A 183 21.93 -1.36 -5.22
C GLU A 183 21.48 -2.17 -6.43
N ARG A 184 21.58 -3.49 -6.36
CA ARG A 184 21.19 -4.42 -7.42
C ARG A 184 20.96 -5.83 -6.89
N ILE A 185 20.36 -6.65 -7.73
CA ILE A 185 20.18 -8.10 -7.53
C ILE A 185 21.02 -8.80 -8.60
N GLU A 186 21.87 -9.73 -8.19
CA GLU A 186 22.74 -10.52 -9.07
C GLU A 186 22.46 -12.01 -8.88
N GLY A 187 21.70 -12.60 -9.81
CA GLY A 187 21.20 -13.97 -9.62
C GLY A 187 20.26 -14.02 -8.42
N ASP A 188 20.62 -14.80 -7.41
CA ASP A 188 19.90 -14.91 -6.14
C ASP A 188 20.54 -14.11 -4.99
N ALA A 189 21.47 -13.20 -5.29
CA ALA A 189 22.11 -12.37 -4.29
C ALA A 189 21.61 -10.92 -4.29
N ALA A 190 21.51 -10.33 -3.10
CA ALA A 190 21.22 -8.92 -2.91
C ALA A 190 22.52 -8.15 -2.60
N VAL A 191 22.80 -7.12 -3.40
CA VAL A 191 23.97 -6.24 -3.20
C VAL A 191 23.51 -4.88 -2.70
N LEU A 192 24.03 -4.46 -1.54
CA LEU A 192 23.73 -3.18 -0.94
C LEU A 192 24.69 -2.08 -1.41
N SER A 193 24.26 -0.83 -1.29
CA SER A 193 25.03 0.37 -1.68
C SER A 193 26.38 0.57 -0.97
N CYS A 194 26.66 -0.20 0.09
CA CYS A 194 27.95 -0.21 0.78
C CYS A 194 28.87 -1.36 0.35
N GLY A 195 28.49 -2.11 -0.68
CA GLY A 195 29.23 -3.28 -1.17
C GLY A 195 28.94 -4.57 -0.39
N THR A 196 28.13 -4.53 0.67
CA THR A 196 27.70 -5.76 1.37
C THR A 196 26.85 -6.61 0.44
N ARG A 197 27.18 -7.90 0.38
CA ARG A 197 26.49 -8.90 -0.44
C ARG A 197 25.86 -9.95 0.48
N TYR A 198 24.60 -10.27 0.20
CA TYR A 198 23.90 -11.40 0.80
C TYR A 198 23.55 -12.39 -0.30
N ASP A 199 24.22 -13.54 -0.32
CA ASP A 199 23.90 -14.64 -1.23
C ASP A 199 22.60 -15.35 -0.80
N HIS A 200 21.93 -16.05 -1.72
CA HIS A 200 20.67 -16.75 -1.45
C HIS A 200 19.61 -15.88 -0.74
N ALA A 201 19.48 -14.62 -1.18
CA ALA A 201 18.65 -13.60 -0.55
C ALA A 201 17.24 -13.51 -1.17
N CYS A 202 16.24 -13.41 -0.30
CA CYS A 202 14.89 -12.98 -0.66
C CYS A 202 14.74 -11.49 -0.36
N VAL A 203 14.54 -10.68 -1.40
CA VAL A 203 14.33 -9.23 -1.25
C VAL A 203 12.83 -8.93 -1.10
N VAL A 204 12.48 -8.16 -0.08
CA VAL A 204 11.12 -7.69 0.20
C VAL A 204 11.07 -6.17 0.15
N TRP A 205 10.47 -5.62 -0.89
CA TRP A 205 10.34 -4.18 -1.12
C TRP A 205 9.02 -3.66 -0.55
N VAL A 206 9.12 -2.88 0.52
CA VAL A 206 7.96 -2.36 1.28
C VAL A 206 8.12 -0.89 1.64
N THR A 207 8.90 -0.18 0.84
CA THR A 207 9.10 1.27 0.91
C THR A 207 8.56 1.94 -0.35
N GLY A 208 8.32 3.25 -0.25
CA GLY A 208 7.84 4.05 -1.37
C GLY A 208 6.36 3.80 -1.65
N ARG A 209 5.57 4.85 -1.53
CA ARG A 209 4.16 4.85 -1.95
C ARG A 209 3.97 6.02 -2.89
N GLU A 210 3.28 5.75 -3.99
CA GLU A 210 2.93 6.75 -4.99
C GLU A 210 1.49 6.54 -5.44
N THR A 211 0.89 7.56 -6.03
CA THR A 211 -0.43 7.41 -6.61
C THR A 211 -0.41 6.57 -7.88
N PRO A 212 -1.44 5.75 -8.16
CA PRO A 212 -1.54 4.98 -9.39
C PRO A 212 -1.49 5.88 -10.64
N ARG A 213 -1.02 5.32 -11.77
CA ARG A 213 -0.89 6.04 -13.06
C ARG A 213 -2.16 6.79 -13.48
N LEU A 214 -3.33 6.16 -13.28
CA LEU A 214 -4.62 6.79 -13.52
C LEU A 214 -4.75 8.11 -12.76
N ILE A 215 -4.47 8.12 -11.46
CA ILE A 215 -4.59 9.33 -10.63
C ILE A 215 -3.55 10.36 -11.08
N ALA A 216 -2.31 9.93 -11.33
CA ALA A 216 -1.23 10.79 -11.78
C ALA A 216 -1.53 11.51 -13.11
N SER A 217 -2.26 10.86 -14.03
CA SER A 217 -2.59 11.40 -15.35
C SER A 217 -3.75 12.42 -15.38
N LEU A 218 -4.55 12.50 -14.31
CA LEU A 218 -5.73 13.39 -14.30
C LEU A 218 -5.32 14.87 -14.37
N PRO A 219 -5.99 15.72 -15.16
CA PRO A 219 -5.61 17.13 -15.35
C PRO A 219 -6.11 18.02 -14.20
N VAL A 220 -5.74 17.68 -12.96
CA VAL A 220 -6.13 18.39 -11.72
C VAL A 220 -4.92 18.58 -10.82
N ALA A 221 -5.05 19.50 -9.86
CA ALA A 221 -3.99 19.84 -8.92
C ALA A 221 -3.61 18.62 -8.05
N LYS A 222 -2.29 18.41 -7.89
CA LYS A 222 -1.73 17.32 -7.10
C LYS A 222 -0.60 17.83 -6.22
N ASP A 223 -0.36 17.12 -5.12
CA ASP A 223 0.84 17.35 -4.31
C ASP A 223 2.09 16.69 -4.94
N ARG A 224 3.23 16.86 -4.26
CA ARG A 224 4.52 16.29 -4.70
C ARG A 224 4.54 14.75 -4.78
N GLN A 225 3.60 14.07 -4.12
CA GLN A 225 3.47 12.60 -4.12
C GLN A 225 2.42 12.13 -5.14
N GLY A 226 1.84 13.04 -5.92
CA GLY A 226 0.81 12.76 -6.92
C GLY A 226 -0.61 12.65 -6.35
N ARG A 227 -0.81 12.94 -5.06
CA ARG A 227 -2.14 12.88 -4.44
C ARG A 227 -3.00 14.06 -4.88
N LEU A 228 -4.27 13.80 -5.17
CA LEU A 228 -5.24 14.80 -5.58
C LEU A 228 -5.47 15.82 -4.47
N ILE A 229 -5.20 17.10 -4.74
CA ILE A 229 -5.50 18.17 -3.79
C ILE A 229 -7.01 18.32 -3.72
N VAL A 230 -7.57 18.16 -2.52
CA VAL A 230 -9.01 18.29 -2.26
C VAL A 230 -9.28 19.37 -1.22
N ASP A 231 -10.49 19.92 -1.25
CA ASP A 231 -10.97 20.83 -0.21
C ASP A 231 -11.43 20.09 1.06
N GLY A 232 -11.92 20.84 2.06
CA GLY A 232 -12.45 20.29 3.32
C GLY A 232 -13.65 19.35 3.18
N HIS A 233 -14.26 19.29 1.98
CA HIS A 233 -15.37 18.39 1.64
C HIS A 233 -14.93 17.21 0.78
N LEU A 234 -13.62 17.06 0.56
CA LEU A 234 -12.98 16.06 -0.29
C LEU A 234 -13.27 16.24 -1.80
N ARG A 235 -13.64 17.44 -2.23
CA ARG A 235 -13.89 17.75 -3.64
C ARG A 235 -12.60 17.98 -4.39
N VAL A 236 -12.50 17.33 -5.55
CA VAL A 236 -11.51 17.62 -6.61
C VAL A 236 -12.10 18.67 -7.57
N ASN A 237 -13.39 18.56 -7.86
CA ASN A 237 -14.19 19.56 -8.59
C ASN A 237 -15.67 19.47 -8.13
N GLU A 238 -16.59 20.15 -8.81
CA GLU A 238 -18.01 20.19 -8.42
C GLU A 238 -18.70 18.82 -8.32
N ARG A 239 -18.28 17.86 -9.15
CA ARG A 239 -18.93 16.55 -9.28
C ARG A 239 -18.00 15.37 -8.97
N CYS A 240 -16.73 15.63 -8.68
CA CYS A 240 -15.73 14.62 -8.42
C CYS A 240 -15.07 14.83 -7.06
N PHE A 241 -15.00 13.76 -6.29
CA PHE A 241 -14.40 13.70 -4.97
C PHE A 241 -13.23 12.72 -4.99
N ALA A 242 -12.31 12.83 -4.04
CA ALA A 242 -11.26 11.84 -3.83
C ALA A 242 -11.15 11.44 -2.37
N ALA A 243 -10.84 10.17 -2.12
CA ALA A 243 -10.70 9.63 -0.77
C ALA A 243 -9.59 8.58 -0.69
N GLY A 244 -9.21 8.26 0.54
CA GLY A 244 -8.11 7.35 0.84
C GLY A 244 -6.75 7.92 0.43
N ASP A 245 -5.82 7.02 0.13
CA ASP A 245 -4.43 7.38 -0.17
C ASP A 245 -4.27 8.23 -1.45
N ALA A 246 -5.27 8.23 -2.34
CA ALA A 246 -5.28 9.05 -3.55
C ALA A 246 -5.54 10.54 -3.25
N ALA A 247 -6.06 10.88 -2.06
CA ALA A 247 -6.42 12.24 -1.69
C ALA A 247 -5.38 12.89 -0.77
N HIS A 248 -5.02 14.14 -1.07
CA HIS A 248 -4.27 15.01 -0.18
C HIS A 248 -5.25 15.77 0.70
N VAL A 249 -5.31 15.39 1.98
CA VAL A 249 -6.05 16.14 3.01
C VAL A 249 -5.06 16.76 3.97
N GLY A 250 -5.05 18.09 4.03
CA GLY A 250 -4.19 18.85 4.94
C GLY A 250 -4.85 19.05 6.32
N HIS A 251 -4.05 18.94 7.38
CA HIS A 251 -4.41 19.36 8.74
C HIS A 251 -3.22 20.10 9.37
N ALA A 252 -3.47 21.30 9.90
CA ALA A 252 -2.42 22.14 10.50
C ALA A 252 -1.16 22.32 9.62
N GLY A 253 -1.35 22.56 8.32
CA GLY A 253 -0.26 22.77 7.36
C GLY A 253 0.51 21.50 6.97
N ARG A 254 0.08 20.31 7.41
CA ARG A 254 0.70 19.04 7.06
C ARG A 254 -0.31 18.08 6.44
N PRO A 255 0.07 17.30 5.42
CA PRO A 255 -0.81 16.26 4.92
C PRO A 255 -1.03 15.17 5.96
N LEU A 256 -2.25 14.63 6.02
CA LEU A 256 -2.49 13.36 6.69
C LEU A 256 -1.68 12.25 6.01
N ARG A 257 -1.18 11.31 6.82
CA ARG A 257 -0.49 10.11 6.33
C ARG A 257 -1.47 9.19 5.60
N MET A 258 -0.95 8.41 4.66
CA MET A 258 -1.67 7.28 4.07
C MET A 258 -1.96 6.24 5.16
N SER A 259 -3.23 5.96 5.41
CA SER A 259 -3.67 5.05 6.47
C SER A 259 -5.13 4.64 6.32
N VAL A 260 -5.41 3.36 6.54
CA VAL A 260 -6.76 2.79 6.57
C VAL A 260 -7.73 3.59 7.46
N GLN A 261 -7.27 4.11 8.61
CA GLN A 261 -8.11 4.85 9.55
C GLN A 261 -8.65 6.15 8.93
N PHE A 262 -7.79 6.86 8.19
CA PHE A 262 -8.19 8.07 7.47
C PHE A 262 -9.05 7.72 6.27
N SER A 263 -8.71 6.67 5.51
CA SER A 263 -9.50 6.20 4.36
C SER A 263 -10.94 5.87 4.74
N LEU A 264 -11.16 5.17 5.87
CA LEU A 264 -12.51 4.86 6.37
C LEU A 264 -13.30 6.12 6.69
N SER A 265 -12.68 7.06 7.43
CA SER A 265 -13.31 8.33 7.79
C SER A 265 -13.64 9.19 6.55
N GLN A 266 -12.71 9.24 5.59
CA GLN A 266 -12.86 9.98 4.34
C GLN A 266 -13.96 9.39 3.45
N GLY A 267 -14.12 8.06 3.40
CA GLY A 267 -15.21 7.43 2.66
C GLY A 267 -16.59 7.85 3.17
N VAL A 268 -16.78 7.87 4.49
CA VAL A 268 -18.02 8.36 5.12
C VAL A 268 -18.23 9.84 4.86
N HIS A 269 -17.17 10.64 4.96
CA HIS A 269 -17.23 12.09 4.71
C HIS A 269 -17.60 12.40 3.25
N ALA A 270 -16.94 11.77 2.28
CA ALA A 270 -17.23 11.94 0.85
C ALA A 270 -18.69 11.59 0.52
N ALA A 271 -19.21 10.49 1.09
CA ALA A 271 -20.62 10.12 0.92
C ALA A 271 -21.57 11.21 1.45
N ARG A 272 -21.29 11.79 2.62
CA ARG A 272 -22.08 12.89 3.19
C ARG A 272 -22.02 14.15 2.33
N SER A 273 -20.83 14.52 1.85
CA SER A 273 -20.64 15.67 0.96
C SER A 273 -21.44 15.51 -0.34
N ILE A 274 -21.42 14.31 -0.95
CA ILE A 274 -22.19 14.00 -2.16
C ILE A 274 -23.70 14.10 -1.90
N LEU A 275 -24.20 13.54 -0.80
CA LEU A 275 -25.63 13.59 -0.47
C LEU A 275 -26.12 15.02 -0.26
N ARG A 276 -25.30 15.88 0.37
CA ARG A 276 -25.60 17.31 0.53
C ARG A 276 -25.58 18.04 -0.81
N ALA A 277 -24.54 17.85 -1.61
CA ALA A 277 -24.43 18.44 -2.94
C ALA A 277 -25.62 18.04 -3.85
N ARG A 278 -26.03 16.77 -3.81
CA ARG A 278 -27.21 16.28 -4.54
C ARG A 278 -28.52 16.94 -4.08
N ALA A 279 -28.61 17.31 -2.80
CA ALA A 279 -29.76 18.01 -2.24
C ALA A 279 -29.71 19.54 -2.43
N GLY A 280 -28.73 20.07 -3.18
CA GLY A 280 -28.52 21.52 -3.33
C GLY A 280 -28.07 22.21 -2.04
N ARG A 281 -27.58 21.44 -1.06
CA ARG A 281 -27.06 21.97 0.20
C ARG A 281 -25.55 22.15 0.10
N PRO A 282 -24.96 23.10 0.86
CA PRO A 282 -23.52 23.16 1.03
C PRO A 282 -23.00 21.79 1.49
N PRO A 283 -21.89 21.29 0.91
CA PRO A 283 -21.36 19.97 1.22
C PRO A 283 -20.89 19.80 2.68
#